data_AF-A0A925WTG2-F1
#
_entry.id   AF-A0A925WTG2-F1
#
_cell.length_a   1.000
_cell.length_b   1.000
_cell.length_c   1.000
_cell.angle_alpha   90.00
_cell.angle_beta   90.00
_cell.angle_gamma   90.00
#
_symmetry.space_group_name_H-M   'P 1'
#
loop_
_entity.id
_entity.type
_entity.pdbx_description
1 polymer ?
#
loop_
_entity_poly.entity_id
_entity_poly.type
_entity_poly.pdbx_seq_one_letter_code
_entity_poly.pdbx_strand_id
1 'polypeptide(L)'
;METPAAPVRTCPRCGLTETQLRREGLLGCTLCYETFADLAAQAVEALHGVTVSSAPESAPTQTVALPVAVVSPPPADTPSRRNPFAWPARQPRPSPVPPPKTKRRPTG
;
A
#
# COMPACT_ATOMS: atom_id res chain seq x y z
N MET A 1 -7.08 3.97 31.36
CA MET A 1 -6.26 4.70 30.37
C MET A 1 -7.01 4.65 29.05
N GLU A 2 -7.79 5.68 28.77
CA GLU A 2 -8.51 5.81 27.50
C GLU A 2 -7.51 6.05 26.37
N THR A 3 -7.37 5.10 25.45
CA THR A 3 -6.67 5.31 24.18
C THR A 3 -7.52 6.28 23.35
N PRO A 4 -7.05 7.51 23.06
CA PRO A 4 -7.83 8.43 22.24
C PRO A 4 -8.05 7.81 20.87
N ALA A 5 -9.32 7.82 20.42
CA ALA A 5 -9.70 7.35 19.10
C ALA A 5 -8.91 8.14 18.04
N ALA A 6 -7.93 7.49 17.42
CA ALA A 6 -7.07 8.13 16.43
C ALA A 6 -7.92 8.69 15.27
N PRO A 7 -7.57 9.85 14.72
CA PRO A 7 -8.30 10.45 13.61
C PRO A 7 -8.29 9.51 12.40
N VAL A 8 -9.46 9.27 11.82
CA VAL A 8 -9.62 8.41 10.63
C VAL A 8 -8.97 9.09 9.42
N ARG A 9 -7.77 8.65 9.05
CA ARG A 9 -7.02 9.21 7.91
C ARG A 9 -7.59 8.69 6.58
N THR A 10 -7.65 9.58 5.58
CA THR A 10 -8.09 9.25 4.21
C THR A 10 -7.15 9.87 3.19
N CYS A 11 -6.77 9.14 2.14
CA CYS A 11 -5.93 9.66 1.07
C CYS A 11 -6.70 10.70 0.24
N PRO A 12 -6.21 11.94 0.09
CA PRO A 12 -6.92 12.99 -0.63
C PRO A 12 -6.92 12.77 -2.15
N ARG A 13 -6.05 11.90 -2.69
CA ARG A 13 -5.95 11.63 -4.12
C ARG A 13 -6.91 10.53 -4.61
N CYS A 14 -7.09 9.46 -3.84
CA CYS A 14 -7.87 8.30 -4.30
C CYS A 14 -8.96 7.85 -3.31
N GLY A 15 -9.09 8.51 -2.16
CA GLY A 15 -10.12 8.22 -1.17
C GLY A 15 -9.91 6.94 -0.36
N LEU A 16 -8.76 6.26 -0.47
CA LEU A 16 -8.44 5.10 0.36
C LEU A 16 -8.46 5.50 1.84
N THR A 17 -9.15 4.76 2.69
CA THR A 17 -9.22 5.02 4.14
C THR A 17 -8.24 4.16 4.92
N GLU A 18 -7.85 4.61 6.11
CA GLU A 18 -7.04 3.83 7.03
C GLU A 18 -7.65 2.45 7.33
N THR A 19 -8.97 2.36 7.53
CA THR A 19 -9.65 1.10 7.81
C THR A 19 -9.58 0.12 6.63
N GLN A 20 -9.63 0.64 5.39
CA GLN A 20 -9.42 -0.19 4.20
C GLN A 20 -7.96 -0.66 4.14
N LEU A 21 -7.00 0.22 4.38
CA LEU A 21 -5.59 -0.15 4.41
C LEU A 21 -5.29 -1.23 5.46
N ARG A 22 -5.79 -1.09 6.69
CA ARG A 22 -5.58 -2.10 7.76
C ARG A 22 -6.20 -3.46 7.43
N ARG A 23 -7.32 -3.47 6.70
CA ARG A 23 -8.05 -4.69 6.33
C ARG A 23 -7.47 -5.38 5.10
N GLU A 24 -7.11 -4.59 4.09
CA GLU A 24 -6.69 -5.06 2.76
C GLU A 24 -5.16 -5.18 2.66
N GLY A 25 -4.41 -4.41 3.45
CA GLY A 25 -2.94 -4.37 3.42
C GLY A 25 -2.35 -3.72 2.16
N LEU A 26 -3.18 -3.06 1.34
CA LEU A 26 -2.80 -2.61 0.00
C LEU A 26 -2.93 -1.10 -0.15
N LEU A 27 -1.88 -0.46 -0.67
CA LEU A 27 -1.87 0.95 -1.04
C LEU A 27 -2.36 1.14 -2.49
N GLY A 28 -3.14 2.19 -2.71
CA GLY A 28 -3.88 2.40 -3.98
C GLY A 28 -3.20 3.32 -5.00
N CYS A 29 -2.40 4.29 -4.55
CA CYS A 29 -1.65 5.23 -5.41
C CYS A 29 -0.36 5.68 -4.70
N THR A 30 0.49 6.46 -5.39
CA THR A 30 1.76 6.94 -4.82
C THR A 30 1.56 7.79 -3.56
N LEU A 31 0.54 8.66 -3.53
CA LEU A 31 0.26 9.52 -2.38
C LEU A 31 -0.19 8.74 -1.13
N CYS A 32 -0.67 7.50 -1.30
CA CYS A 32 -1.02 6.66 -0.17
C CYS A 32 0.21 6.30 0.68
N TYR A 33 1.40 6.18 0.08
CA TYR A 33 2.63 5.93 0.84
C TYR A 33 2.97 7.08 1.79
N GLU A 34 2.73 8.32 1.36
CA GLU A 34 2.98 9.51 2.18
C GLU A 34 1.88 9.67 3.25
N THR A 35 0.61 9.51 2.86
CA THR A 35 -0.53 9.69 3.78
C THR A 35 -0.54 8.66 4.91
N PHE A 36 -0.11 7.44 4.61
CA PHE A 36 -0.16 6.30 5.53
C PHE A 36 1.23 5.76 5.86
N ALA A 37 2.28 6.56 5.74
CA ALA A 37 3.66 6.15 5.95
C ALA A 37 3.87 5.42 7.29
N ASP A 38 3.34 5.99 8.37
CA ASP A 38 3.44 5.43 9.73
C ASP A 38 2.82 4.02 9.82
N LEU A 39 1.64 3.84 9.19
CA LEU A 39 0.91 2.58 9.23
C LEU A 39 1.57 1.52 8.35
N ALA A 40 2.09 1.93 7.20
CA ALA A 40 2.83 1.05 6.31
C ALA A 40 4.12 0.57 7.00
N ALA A 41 4.84 1.47 7.67
CA ALA A 41 6.02 1.11 8.46
C ALA A 41 5.68 0.09 9.56
N GLN A 42 4.66 0.38 10.38
CA GLN A 42 4.21 -0.54 11.44
C GLN A 42 3.77 -1.91 10.90
N ALA A 43 3.07 -1.94 9.76
CA ALA A 43 2.65 -3.19 9.13
C ALA A 43 3.85 -4.02 8.66
N VAL A 44 4.87 -3.38 8.08
CA VAL A 44 6.12 -4.04 7.69
C VAL A 44 6.87 -4.52 8.93
N GLU A 45 6.99 -3.71 9.98
CA GLU A 45 7.62 -4.14 11.24
C GLU A 45 6.91 -5.36 11.85
N ALA A 46 5.58 -5.36 11.86
CA ALA A 46 4.79 -6.49 12.34
C ALA A 46 4.98 -7.77 11.52
N LEU A 47 5.13 -7.65 10.20
CA LEU A 47 5.39 -8.78 9.30
C LEU A 47 6.81 -9.33 9.45
N HIS A 48 7.79 -8.45 9.68
CA HIS A 48 9.20 -8.81 9.74
C HIS A 48 9.65 -9.26 11.14
N GLY A 49 8.77 -9.20 12.15
CA GLY A 49 9.00 -9.84 13.45
C GLY A 49 10.27 -9.39 14.17
N VAL A 50 10.88 -8.28 13.76
CA VAL A 50 11.95 -7.64 14.52
C VAL A 50 11.30 -6.79 15.58
N THR A 51 10.82 -7.45 16.63
CA THR A 51 10.85 -6.83 17.94
C THR A 51 12.29 -6.43 18.17
N VAL A 52 12.60 -5.13 18.09
CA VAL A 52 13.85 -4.62 18.64
C VAL A 52 13.79 -4.96 20.12
N SER A 53 14.37 -6.11 20.51
CA SER A 53 14.83 -6.26 21.86
C SER A 53 15.77 -5.10 22.06
N SER A 54 15.41 -4.19 22.95
CA SER A 54 16.33 -3.18 23.48
C SER A 54 17.47 -3.91 24.18
N ALA A 55 18.40 -4.44 23.40
CA ALA A 55 19.71 -4.88 23.80
C ALA A 55 20.70 -3.81 23.30
N PRO A 56 21.65 -3.37 24.14
CA PRO A 56 22.55 -2.30 23.77
C PRO A 56 23.46 -2.77 22.63
N GLU A 57 23.63 -1.87 21.67
CA GLU A 57 24.79 -1.71 20.79
C GLU A 57 25.59 -3.00 20.50
N SER A 58 25.29 -3.61 19.36
CA SER A 58 26.30 -4.35 18.60
C SER A 58 26.18 -3.94 17.15
N ALA A 59 27.16 -3.15 16.74
CA ALA A 59 27.28 -2.58 15.41
C ALA A 59 27.30 -3.67 14.33
N PRO A 60 26.47 -3.57 13.27
CA PRO A 60 26.63 -4.46 12.13
C PRO A 60 27.71 -3.86 11.22
N THR A 61 28.93 -4.40 11.29
CA THR A 61 29.91 -4.25 10.21
C THR A 61 29.40 -5.05 9.02
N GLN A 62 28.53 -4.42 8.22
CA GLN A 62 28.13 -4.95 6.93
C GLN A 62 29.05 -4.35 5.87
N THR A 63 30.30 -4.83 5.83
CA THR A 63 31.11 -4.67 4.61
C THR A 63 30.61 -5.70 3.60
N VAL A 64 29.48 -5.40 2.98
CA VAL A 64 29.10 -6.08 1.74
C VAL A 64 29.80 -5.32 0.62
N ALA A 65 30.99 -5.77 0.27
CA ALA A 65 31.59 -5.40 -0.99
C ALA A 65 30.71 -5.97 -2.11
N LEU A 66 29.77 -5.16 -2.60
CA LEU A 66 28.99 -5.48 -3.79
C LEU A 66 29.99 -5.55 -4.97
N PRO A 67 30.06 -6.66 -5.72
CA PRO A 67 30.58 -6.55 -7.08
C PRO A 67 29.54 -5.71 -7.83
N VAL A 68 29.89 -4.47 -8.17
CA VAL A 68 29.17 -3.72 -9.20
C VAL A 68 29.41 -4.49 -10.49
N ALA A 69 28.57 -5.49 -10.73
CA ALA A 69 28.43 -6.07 -12.05
C ALA A 69 27.97 -4.91 -12.94
N VAL A 70 28.89 -4.40 -13.75
CA VAL A 70 28.58 -3.44 -14.80
C VAL A 70 27.48 -4.05 -15.65
N VAL A 71 26.26 -3.56 -15.48
CA VAL A 71 25.16 -3.94 -16.35
C VAL A 71 25.42 -3.24 -17.67
N SER A 72 26.02 -3.95 -18.62
CA SER A 72 26.08 -3.46 -20.00
C SER A 72 24.65 -3.24 -20.49
N PRO A 73 24.32 -2.07 -21.09
CA PRO A 73 22.98 -1.86 -21.63
C PRO A 73 22.73 -2.89 -22.74
N PRO A 74 21.54 -3.55 -22.77
CA PRO A 74 21.19 -4.41 -23.88
C PRO A 74 21.10 -3.59 -25.18
N PRO A 75 21.41 -4.17 -26.35
CA PRO A 75 21.27 -3.48 -27.63
C PRO A 75 19.81 -3.03 -27.84
N ALA A 76 19.65 -1.83 -28.39
CA ALA A 76 18.41 -1.06 -28.43
C ALA A 76 17.25 -1.63 -29.29
N ASP A 77 17.37 -2.85 -29.83
CA ASP A 77 16.39 -3.42 -30.78
C ASP A 77 15.70 -4.69 -30.25
N THR A 78 15.25 -4.66 -28.99
CA THR A 78 14.39 -5.75 -28.48
C THR A 78 12.93 -5.29 -28.51
N PRO A 79 12.06 -5.80 -29.39
CA PRO A 79 10.64 -5.51 -29.30
C PRO A 79 10.14 -6.06 -27.96
N SER A 80 9.69 -5.15 -27.10
CA SER A 80 9.15 -5.45 -25.78
C SER A 80 8.10 -6.55 -25.90
N ARG A 81 8.48 -7.80 -25.57
CA ARG A 81 7.54 -8.90 -25.45
C ARG A 81 6.47 -8.43 -24.48
N ARG A 82 5.23 -8.36 -24.96
CA ARG A 82 4.07 -7.99 -24.14
C ARG A 82 4.07 -8.90 -22.91
N ASN A 83 4.40 -8.36 -21.75
CA ASN A 83 4.48 -9.14 -20.52
C ASN A 83 3.06 -9.67 -20.21
N PRO A 84 2.81 -10.99 -20.19
CA PRO A 84 1.50 -11.53 -19.86
C PRO A 84 1.11 -11.25 -18.40
N PHE A 85 2.07 -10.87 -17.55
CA PHE A 85 1.87 -10.40 -16.18
C PHE A 85 1.81 -8.87 -16.06
N ALA A 86 1.74 -8.12 -17.18
CA ALA A 86 1.41 -6.71 -17.10
C ALA A 86 -0.01 -6.59 -16.54
N TRP A 87 -0.12 -6.16 -15.28
CA TRP A 87 -1.41 -5.92 -14.66
C TRP A 87 -2.22 -4.96 -15.54
N PRO A 88 -3.51 -5.25 -15.78
CA PRO A 88 -4.36 -4.31 -16.47
C PRO A 88 -4.33 -3.00 -15.70
N ALA A 89 -4.36 -1.88 -16.44
CA ALA A 89 -4.52 -0.56 -15.84
C ALA A 89 -5.61 -0.65 -14.77
N ARG A 90 -5.28 -0.28 -13.52
CA ARG A 90 -6.21 -0.34 -12.38
C ARG A 90 -7.52 0.27 -12.83
N GLN A 91 -8.55 -0.56 -12.97
CA GLN A 91 -9.86 -0.06 -13.35
C GLN A 91 -10.32 0.92 -12.26
N PRO A 92 -10.88 2.09 -12.61
CA PRO A 92 -11.48 2.96 -11.62
C PRO A 92 -12.52 2.14 -10.83
N ARG A 93 -12.49 2.25 -9.50
CA ARG A 93 -13.49 1.59 -8.64
C ARG A 93 -14.88 1.99 -9.14
N PRO A 94 -15.79 1.04 -9.41
CA PRO A 94 -17.15 1.38 -9.79
C PRO A 94 -17.76 2.22 -8.66
N SER A 95 -18.40 3.34 -9.01
CA SER A 95 -19.12 4.15 -8.03
C SER A 95 -20.19 3.31 -7.32
N PRO A 96 -20.40 3.52 -6.01
CA PRO A 96 -21.44 2.81 -5.29
C PRO A 96 -22.80 3.07 -5.94
N VAL A 97 -23.51 1.98 -6.29
CA VAL A 97 -24.85 2.07 -6.88
C VAL A 97 -25.82 2.54 -5.78
N PRO A 98 -26.61 3.61 -6.01
CA PRO A 98 -27.59 4.04 -5.02
C PRO A 98 -28.64 2.94 -4.80
N PRO A 99 -29.14 2.76 -3.56
CA PRO A 99 -30.16 1.77 -3.28
C PRO A 99 -31.43 2.05 -4.11
N PRO A 100 -32.16 1.00 -4.54
CA PRO A 100 -33.40 1.18 -5.28
C PRO A 100 -34.38 1.98 -4.42
N LYS A 101 -34.96 3.04 -5.00
CA LYS A 101 -36.00 3.82 -4.32
C LYS A 101 -37.22 2.93 -4.13
N THR A 102 -37.41 2.41 -2.93
CA THR A 102 -38.63 1.69 -2.56
C THR A 102 -39.79 2.68 -2.64
N LYS A 103 -40.64 2.54 -3.65
CA LYS A 103 -41.89 3.28 -3.70
C LYS A 103 -42.73 2.80 -2.52
N ARG A 104 -42.86 3.63 -1.49
CA ARG A 104 -43.80 3.41 -0.39
C ARG A 104 -45.20 3.35 -1.02
N ARG A 105 -45.83 2.17 -0.96
CA ARG A 105 -47.21 1.96 -1.39
C ARG A 105 -48.10 2.72 -0.40
N PRO A 106 -48.99 3.62 -0.86
CA PRO A 106 -49.94 4.27 0.04
C PRO A 106 -50.92 3.23 0.56
N THR A 107 -51.05 3.13 1.88
CA THR A 107 -52.13 2.43 2.55
C THR A 107 -53.36 3.31 2.45
N GLY A 108 -54.25 2.96 1.51
CA GLY A 108 -55.63 3.44 1.45
C GLY A 108 -56.56 2.35 1.94
#